data_AF-A0A661SPX7-F1
#
_entry.id   AF-A0A661SPX7-F1
#
_cell.length_a   1.000
_cell.length_b   1.000
_cell.length_c   1.000
_cell.angle_alpha   90.00
_cell.angle_beta   90.00
_cell.angle_gamma   90.00
#
_symmetry.space_group_name_H-M   'P 1'
#
loop_
_entity.id
_entity.type
_entity.pdbx_description
1 polymer ?
#
loop_
_entity_poly.entity_id
_entity_poly.type
_entity_poly.pdbx_seq_one_letter_code
_entity_poly.pdbx_strand_id
1 'polypeptide(L)'
;MPRTFSEETDRVLLKLNTWGKPRGSLTFPGNYDISDGRWRYSAETSDVWFRRIVDTFFRGYPTCCAIADNIGMLALIKWEEKTNLVYANIQTIIVSGGDLESFYLSDDLEKDRLRCQYLRLDLDMKSLGPLFKEPFPHIHSNPAHEPRFAFSFGDSGNVIMDFLEFIYKNYRYDEWMKWAENVWRKNAREAGEEDDPFEGIVYAFKAGKADLLQNRFSKDLKRLKSYLQQAKDSSYPLRVKKELRDLLNYP
;
A
#
# COMPACT_ATOMS: atom_id res chain seq x y z
N MET A 1 -9.56 -15.08 -8.38
CA MET A 1 -9.28 -13.64 -8.59
C MET A 1 -7.84 -13.52 -9.08
N PRO A 2 -7.51 -12.57 -9.97
CA PRO A 2 -6.10 -12.28 -10.27
C PRO A 2 -5.37 -11.89 -8.98
N ARG A 3 -4.08 -12.26 -8.88
CA ARG A 3 -3.25 -11.94 -7.72
C ARG A 3 -3.09 -10.42 -7.57
N THR A 4 -3.10 -9.92 -6.34
CA THR A 4 -2.93 -8.49 -6.04
C THR A 4 -1.47 -8.21 -5.68
N PHE A 5 -0.67 -7.74 -6.65
CA PHE A 5 0.78 -7.50 -6.55
C PHE A 5 1.63 -8.75 -6.20
N SER A 6 1.38 -9.40 -5.06
CA SER A 6 2.02 -10.61 -4.55
C SER A 6 1.01 -11.55 -3.85
N GLU A 7 1.41 -12.80 -3.62
CA GLU A 7 0.59 -13.77 -2.88
C GLU A 7 0.50 -13.42 -1.39
N GLU A 8 1.57 -12.87 -0.82
CA GLU A 8 1.66 -12.35 0.54
C GLU A 8 0.65 -11.21 0.75
N THR A 9 0.57 -10.26 -0.20
CA THR A 9 -0.39 -9.16 -0.14
C THR A 9 -1.82 -9.70 -0.17
N ASP A 10 -2.14 -10.63 -1.06
CA ASP A 10 -3.47 -11.28 -1.11
C ASP A 10 -3.81 -11.96 0.23
N ARG A 11 -2.85 -12.64 0.87
CA ARG A 11 -3.04 -13.27 2.19
C ARG A 11 -3.37 -12.25 3.27
N VAL A 12 -2.73 -11.08 3.26
CA VAL A 12 -3.05 -10.03 4.23
C VAL A 12 -4.41 -9.38 3.93
N LEU A 13 -4.72 -9.09 2.67
CA LEU A 13 -6.02 -8.54 2.28
C LEU A 13 -7.17 -9.50 2.64
N LEU A 14 -6.94 -10.82 2.55
CA LEU A 14 -7.90 -11.84 2.97
C LEU A 14 -8.17 -11.78 4.49
N LYS A 15 -7.13 -11.56 5.30
CA LYS A 15 -7.28 -11.37 6.76
C LYS A 15 -8.00 -10.07 7.10
N LEU A 16 -7.87 -9.06 6.25
CA LEU A 16 -8.54 -7.77 6.34
C LEU A 16 -9.89 -7.74 5.58
N ASN A 17 -10.42 -8.89 5.16
CA ASN A 17 -11.69 -8.95 4.45
C ASN A 17 -12.88 -8.79 5.41
N THR A 18 -13.84 -7.93 5.05
CA THR A 18 -15.01 -7.63 5.89
C THR A 18 -16.05 -8.76 5.93
N TRP A 19 -15.98 -9.70 4.97
CA TRP A 19 -16.93 -10.79 4.81
C TRP A 19 -18.40 -10.32 4.76
N GLY A 20 -18.63 -9.14 4.20
CA GLY A 20 -19.96 -8.54 4.04
C GLY A 20 -20.60 -8.01 5.33
N LYS A 21 -19.87 -8.00 6.46
CA LYS A 21 -20.38 -7.48 7.73
C LYS A 21 -20.69 -5.98 7.60
N PRO A 22 -21.82 -5.50 8.15
CA PRO A 22 -22.26 -4.10 7.99
C PRO A 22 -21.35 -3.10 8.69
N ARG A 23 -20.68 -3.49 9.77
CA ARG A 23 -19.71 -2.68 10.50
C ARG A 23 -18.71 -3.58 11.19
N GLY A 24 -17.52 -3.07 11.44
CA GLY A 24 -16.54 -3.82 12.19
C GLY A 24 -15.18 -3.16 12.28
N SER A 25 -14.28 -3.88 12.93
CA SER A 25 -12.86 -3.60 13.00
C SER A 25 -12.11 -4.90 12.70
N LEU A 26 -11.02 -4.79 11.95
CA LEU A 26 -10.10 -5.89 11.70
C LEU A 26 -8.68 -5.41 11.95
N THR A 27 -7.84 -6.35 12.35
CA THR A 27 -6.44 -6.13 12.65
C THR A 27 -5.60 -7.18 11.95
N PHE A 28 -4.42 -6.77 11.52
CA PHE A 28 -3.37 -7.65 11.04
C PHE A 28 -2.09 -7.36 11.82
N PRO A 29 -1.58 -8.34 12.58
CA PRO A 29 -2.23 -9.61 12.95
C PRO A 29 -3.42 -9.40 13.89
N GLY A 30 -4.20 -10.46 14.17
CA GLY A 30 -5.49 -10.34 14.86
C GLY A 30 -5.44 -9.76 16.28
N ASN A 31 -4.28 -9.78 16.94
CA ASN A 31 -4.04 -9.20 18.27
C ASN A 31 -3.29 -7.85 18.23
N TYR A 32 -3.13 -7.26 17.05
CA TYR A 32 -2.42 -5.99 16.89
C TYR A 32 -3.15 -4.84 17.62
N ASP A 33 -2.41 -4.20 18.52
CA ASP A 33 -2.76 -2.92 19.12
C ASP A 33 -1.87 -1.82 18.52
N ILE A 34 -2.45 -0.66 18.23
CA ILE A 34 -1.73 0.44 17.58
C ILE A 34 -0.65 1.04 18.50
N SER A 35 -0.93 1.14 19.80
CA SER A 35 -0.04 1.76 20.79
C SER A 35 1.22 0.93 21.03
N ASP A 36 1.04 -0.39 20.99
CA ASP A 36 2.13 -1.36 21.07
C ASP A 36 2.83 -1.51 19.72
N GLY A 37 2.08 -1.44 18.63
CA GLY A 37 2.57 -1.52 17.26
C GLY A 37 3.47 -0.39 16.83
N ARG A 38 3.19 0.82 17.31
CA ARG A 38 3.84 2.06 16.85
C ARG A 38 5.32 2.10 17.19
N TRP A 39 6.14 2.44 16.19
CA TRP A 39 7.55 2.74 16.42
C TRP A 39 7.73 4.02 17.23
N ARG A 40 8.43 3.91 18.35
CA ARG A 40 8.76 5.04 19.23
C ARG A 40 10.19 5.51 18.92
N TYR A 41 10.36 6.30 17.86
CA TYR A 41 11.67 6.73 17.34
C TYR A 41 12.62 7.30 18.41
N SER A 42 12.10 8.01 19.42
CA SER A 42 12.90 8.59 20.50
C SER A 42 13.31 7.59 21.61
N ALA A 43 12.71 6.40 21.64
CA ALA A 43 12.88 5.41 22.70
C ALA A 43 13.54 4.11 22.23
N GLU A 44 13.44 3.77 20.95
CA GLU A 44 13.98 2.53 20.39
C GLU A 44 14.46 2.72 18.94
N THR A 45 15.52 2.00 18.57
CA THR A 45 15.99 1.91 17.20
C THR A 45 15.02 1.06 16.35
N SER A 46 15.11 1.16 15.02
CA SER A 46 14.20 0.43 14.13
C SER A 46 14.31 -1.10 14.23
N ASP A 47 15.51 -1.63 14.50
CA ASP A 47 15.73 -3.06 14.70
C ASP A 47 15.14 -3.57 16.02
N VAL A 48 15.34 -2.81 17.11
CA VAL A 48 14.75 -3.13 18.42
C VAL A 48 13.22 -3.09 18.33
N TRP A 49 12.68 -2.07 17.67
CA TRP A 49 11.25 -1.99 17.39
C TRP A 49 10.76 -3.20 16.59
N PHE A 50 11.41 -3.52 15.47
CA PHE A 50 10.98 -4.60 14.60
C PHE A 50 11.02 -5.96 15.31
N ARG A 51 12.08 -6.26 16.06
CA ARG A 51 12.15 -7.47 16.90
C ARG A 51 11.00 -7.55 17.88
N ARG A 52 10.77 -6.46 18.61
CA ARG A 52 9.65 -6.37 19.57
C ARG A 52 8.31 -6.66 18.90
N ILE A 53 8.07 -6.12 17.70
CA ILE A 53 6.85 -6.39 16.93
C ILE A 53 6.76 -7.87 16.53
N VAL A 54 7.84 -8.43 15.99
CA VAL A 54 7.91 -9.82 15.54
C VAL A 54 7.71 -10.79 16.70
N ASP A 55 8.33 -10.54 17.85
CA ASP A 55 8.21 -11.35 19.05
C ASP A 55 6.79 -11.27 19.63
N THR A 56 6.24 -10.07 19.74
CA THR A 56 4.94 -9.81 20.37
C THR A 56 3.77 -10.34 19.54
N PHE A 57 3.80 -10.06 18.24
CA PHE A 57 2.63 -10.25 17.36
C PHE A 57 2.77 -11.45 16.43
N PHE A 58 4.00 -11.90 16.18
CA PHE A 58 4.30 -12.95 15.20
C PHE A 58 5.12 -14.10 15.77
N ARG A 59 5.28 -14.18 17.11
CA ARG A 59 5.94 -15.29 17.82
C ARG A 59 7.37 -15.56 17.33
N GLY A 60 8.10 -14.52 16.95
CA GLY A 60 9.48 -14.65 16.45
C GLY A 60 9.58 -14.99 14.96
N TYR A 61 8.47 -15.02 14.20
CA TYR A 61 8.46 -15.34 12.77
C TYR A 61 8.24 -14.10 11.90
N PRO A 62 9.30 -13.41 11.42
CA PRO A 62 9.17 -12.16 10.66
C PRO A 62 8.39 -12.33 9.36
N THR A 63 8.47 -13.50 8.71
CA THR A 63 7.73 -13.79 7.47
C THR A 63 6.21 -13.76 7.63
N CYS A 64 5.68 -13.86 8.86
CA CYS A 64 4.24 -13.78 9.11
C CYS A 64 3.66 -12.36 9.01
N CYS A 65 4.51 -11.33 9.00
CA CYS A 65 4.11 -9.95 8.76
C CYS A 65 4.33 -9.50 7.30
N ALA A 66 4.99 -10.34 6.49
CA ALA A 66 5.45 -9.98 5.16
C ALA A 66 4.28 -9.78 4.18
N ILE A 67 4.34 -8.68 3.43
CA ILE A 67 3.64 -8.51 2.14
C ILE A 67 4.60 -8.69 0.95
N ALA A 68 5.90 -8.70 1.22
CA ALA A 68 6.98 -9.10 0.33
C ALA A 68 8.20 -9.50 1.18
N ASP A 69 9.23 -10.14 0.62
CA ASP A 69 10.39 -10.65 1.40
C ASP A 69 11.05 -9.58 2.29
N ASN A 70 11.08 -8.33 1.85
CA ASN A 70 11.70 -7.19 2.53
C ASN A 70 10.68 -6.16 3.03
N ILE A 71 9.38 -6.47 3.00
CA ILE A 71 8.32 -5.52 3.39
C ILE A 71 7.35 -6.18 4.36
N GLY A 72 7.30 -5.67 5.59
CA GLY A 72 6.40 -6.11 6.64
C GLY A 72 5.27 -5.13 6.86
N MET A 73 4.09 -5.61 7.23
CA MET A 73 2.91 -4.78 7.45
C MET A 73 2.18 -5.13 8.75
N LEU A 74 1.64 -4.10 9.40
CA LEU A 74 0.67 -4.17 10.46
C LEU A 74 -0.51 -3.28 10.07
N ALA A 75 -1.73 -3.69 10.37
CA ALA A 75 -2.90 -2.90 10.00
C ALA A 75 -4.00 -2.96 11.06
N LEU A 76 -4.68 -1.84 11.27
CA LEU A 76 -5.99 -1.77 11.90
C LEU A 76 -6.92 -1.00 10.96
N ILE A 77 -8.06 -1.58 10.64
CA ILE A 77 -9.09 -0.95 9.81
C ILE A 77 -10.44 -0.97 10.52
N LYS A 78 -11.25 0.05 10.31
CA LYS A 78 -12.66 0.08 10.74
C LYS A 78 -13.54 0.51 9.59
N TRP A 79 -14.69 -0.13 9.49
CA TRP A 79 -15.67 0.18 8.45
C TRP A 79 -17.08 0.24 9.01
N GLU A 80 -17.92 0.96 8.28
CA GLU A 80 -19.35 1.11 8.50
C GLU A 80 -20.07 0.85 7.16
N GLU A 81 -21.39 0.69 7.20
CA GLU A 81 -22.24 0.52 6.01
C GLU A 81 -21.71 -0.49 4.96
N LYS A 82 -21.14 -1.61 5.44
CA LYS A 82 -20.51 -2.71 4.68
C LYS A 82 -19.21 -2.36 3.94
N THR A 83 -19.14 -1.22 3.27
CA THR A 83 -18.03 -0.85 2.37
C THR A 83 -17.36 0.48 2.72
N ASN A 84 -17.92 1.26 3.65
CA ASN A 84 -17.38 2.57 3.98
C ASN A 84 -16.21 2.46 4.96
N LEU A 85 -14.99 2.73 4.48
CA LEU A 85 -13.79 2.83 5.31
C LEU A 85 -13.85 4.12 6.13
N VAL A 86 -13.92 3.99 7.45
CA VAL A 86 -13.96 5.15 8.37
C VAL A 86 -12.66 5.34 9.15
N TYR A 87 -11.81 4.32 9.18
CA TYR A 87 -10.52 4.38 9.85
C TYR A 87 -9.54 3.38 9.20
N ALA A 88 -8.29 3.79 9.02
CA ALA A 88 -7.18 2.90 8.70
C ALA A 88 -5.90 3.40 9.36
N ASN A 89 -5.19 2.49 10.04
CA ASN A 89 -3.83 2.71 10.47
C ASN A 89 -3.01 1.53 9.94
N ILE A 90 -2.16 1.79 8.94
CA ILE A 90 -1.29 0.77 8.36
C ILE A 90 0.15 1.20 8.60
N GLN A 91 0.90 0.36 9.31
CA GLN A 91 2.32 0.56 9.55
C GLN A 91 3.09 -0.43 8.69
N THR A 92 4.10 0.06 7.99
CA THR A 92 4.91 -0.72 7.07
C THR A 92 6.38 -0.50 7.38
N ILE A 93 7.12 -1.60 7.45
CA ILE A 93 8.57 -1.61 7.49
C ILE A 93 9.08 -2.09 6.14
N ILE A 94 10.11 -1.41 5.62
CA ILE A 94 10.79 -1.76 4.38
C ILE A 94 12.27 -1.89 4.69
N VAL A 95 12.84 -3.04 4.35
CA VAL A 95 14.26 -3.33 4.51
C VAL A 95 14.95 -3.21 3.15
N SER A 96 16.07 -2.52 3.10
CA SER A 96 16.97 -2.46 1.94
C SER A 96 18.29 -3.12 2.28
N GLY A 97 18.90 -3.80 1.30
CA GLY A 97 20.16 -4.53 1.50
C GLY A 97 19.98 -5.97 2.01
N GLY A 98 18.74 -6.42 2.22
CA GLY A 98 18.39 -7.77 2.68
C GLY A 98 16.87 -7.96 2.78
N ASP A 99 16.45 -9.02 3.45
CA ASP A 99 15.06 -9.35 3.73
C ASP A 99 14.68 -9.09 5.21
N LEU A 100 13.39 -9.29 5.54
CA LEU A 100 12.90 -9.12 6.90
C LEU A 100 13.53 -10.09 7.90
N GLU A 101 13.87 -11.30 7.47
CA GLU A 101 14.46 -12.32 8.33
C GLU A 101 15.89 -11.95 8.73
N SER A 102 16.70 -11.54 7.75
CA SER A 102 18.05 -11.02 7.95
C SER A 102 18.02 -9.79 8.86
N PHE A 103 17.07 -8.86 8.65
CA PHE A 103 16.95 -7.69 9.50
C PHE A 103 16.58 -8.04 10.95
N TYR A 104 15.66 -8.99 11.14
CA TYR A 104 15.30 -9.49 12.46
C TYR A 104 16.49 -10.14 13.20
N LEU A 105 17.30 -10.92 12.49
CA LEU A 105 18.45 -11.64 13.03
C LEU A 105 19.73 -10.78 13.15
N SER A 106 19.79 -9.62 12.49
CA SER A 106 21.01 -8.82 12.36
C SER A 106 21.67 -8.43 13.69
N ASP A 107 22.95 -8.76 13.86
CA ASP A 107 23.75 -8.24 14.97
C ASP A 107 24.23 -6.81 14.68
N ASP A 108 24.91 -6.17 15.64
CA ASP A 108 25.38 -4.78 15.49
C ASP A 108 26.36 -4.57 14.31
N LEU A 109 27.00 -5.62 13.80
CA LEU A 109 28.00 -5.55 12.73
C LEU A 109 27.37 -5.54 11.33
N GLU A 110 26.19 -6.13 11.14
CA GLU A 110 25.48 -6.13 9.86
C GLU A 110 24.59 -4.89 9.63
N LYS A 111 24.42 -4.04 10.66
CA LYS A 111 23.53 -2.87 10.64
C LYS A 111 23.91 -1.80 9.62
N ASP A 112 25.18 -1.69 9.24
CA ASP A 112 25.61 -0.72 8.22
C ASP A 112 25.17 -1.11 6.80
N ARG A 113 24.84 -2.40 6.58
CA ARG A 113 24.40 -2.94 5.29
C ARG A 113 22.89 -2.94 5.13
N LEU A 114 22.16 -3.13 6.23
CA LEU A 114 20.69 -3.20 6.23
C LEU A 114 20.10 -1.84 6.61
N ARG A 115 19.33 -1.25 5.70
CA ARG A 115 18.61 0.00 5.96
C ARG A 115 17.14 -0.26 6.17
N CYS A 116 16.56 0.36 7.19
CA CYS A 116 15.13 0.28 7.46
C CYS A 116 14.45 1.60 7.14
N GLN A 117 13.32 1.52 6.43
CA GLN A 117 12.40 2.63 6.23
C GLN A 117 11.04 2.27 6.82
N TYR A 118 10.43 3.25 7.49
CA TYR A 118 9.14 3.11 8.11
C TYR A 118 8.13 4.01 7.40
N LEU A 119 7.02 3.42 6.95
CA LEU A 119 5.91 4.15 6.38
C LEU A 119 4.65 3.90 7.20
N ARG A 120 3.83 4.93 7.40
CA ARG A 120 2.53 4.78 8.08
C ARG A 120 1.42 5.52 7.37
N LEU A 121 0.40 4.81 6.92
CA LEU A 121 -0.87 5.42 6.53
C LEU A 121 -1.72 5.66 7.78
N ASP A 122 -2.14 6.91 7.98
CA ASP A 122 -3.17 7.26 8.96
C ASP A 122 -4.42 7.78 8.23
N LEU A 123 -5.57 7.23 8.57
CA LEU A 123 -6.90 7.65 8.14
C LEU A 123 -7.83 7.62 9.34
N ASP A 124 -8.42 8.75 9.69
CA ASP A 124 -9.48 8.84 10.69
C ASP A 124 -10.58 9.80 10.22
N MET A 125 -11.72 9.24 9.80
CA MET A 125 -12.85 10.03 9.34
C MET A 125 -13.71 10.60 10.48
N LYS A 126 -13.44 10.23 11.73
CA LYS A 126 -14.15 10.72 12.92
C LYS A 126 -13.41 11.86 13.61
N SER A 127 -12.09 11.94 13.41
CA SER A 127 -11.24 13.02 13.90
C SER A 127 -10.58 13.71 12.72
N LEU A 128 -11.29 14.67 12.12
CA LEU A 128 -10.69 15.58 11.15
C LEU A 128 -9.63 16.39 11.90
N GLY A 129 -8.36 16.25 11.50
CA GLY A 129 -7.31 17.07 12.08
C GLY A 129 -7.48 18.54 11.71
N PRO A 130 -6.62 19.43 12.22
CA PRO A 130 -6.74 20.86 11.97
C PRO A 130 -6.75 21.13 10.46
N LEU A 131 -7.62 22.03 9.99
CA LEU A 131 -7.83 22.34 8.56
C LEU A 131 -6.55 22.65 7.78
N PHE A 132 -5.58 23.30 8.45
CA PHE A 132 -4.26 23.66 7.89
C PHE A 132 -3.12 22.78 8.39
N LYS A 133 -3.44 21.73 9.14
CA LYS A 133 -2.48 20.70 9.54
C LYS A 133 -2.74 19.44 8.76
N GLU A 134 -3.87 18.76 8.94
CA GLU A 134 -4.25 17.60 8.10
C GLU A 134 -5.74 17.26 8.32
N PRO A 135 -6.64 17.44 7.35
CA PRO A 135 -8.01 16.95 7.51
C PRO A 135 -8.17 15.45 7.14
N PHE A 136 -7.14 14.80 6.57
CA PHE A 136 -7.33 13.67 5.63
C PHE A 136 -6.22 12.60 5.61
N PRO A 137 -6.42 11.46 4.91
CA PRO A 137 -5.43 10.39 4.93
C PRO A 137 -4.08 10.81 4.36
N HIS A 138 -3.02 10.44 5.07
CA HIS A 138 -1.65 10.83 4.76
C HIS A 138 -0.68 9.72 5.14
N ILE A 139 0.49 9.72 4.47
CA ILE A 139 1.58 8.79 4.77
C ILE A 139 2.66 9.52 5.57
N HIS A 140 3.04 8.98 6.71
CA HIS A 140 4.25 9.37 7.45
C HIS A 140 5.42 8.51 6.98
N SER A 141 6.56 9.14 6.77
CA SER A 141 7.84 8.47 6.48
C SER A 141 8.77 8.38 7.69
N ASN A 142 8.43 9.06 8.78
CA ASN A 142 9.05 8.93 10.10
C ASN A 142 7.94 9.06 11.17
N PRO A 143 7.96 8.27 12.26
CA PRO A 143 6.96 8.39 13.33
C PRO A 143 6.85 9.79 13.95
N ALA A 144 7.94 10.57 13.95
CA ALA A 144 8.08 11.85 14.65
C ALA A 144 8.10 13.10 13.73
N HIS A 145 8.35 12.97 12.42
CA HIS A 145 8.50 14.11 11.50
C HIS A 145 8.04 13.81 10.06
N GLU A 146 7.78 14.88 9.29
CA GLU A 146 7.35 14.85 7.88
C GLU A 146 8.59 14.74 6.97
N PRO A 147 8.58 13.91 5.89
CA PRO A 147 7.71 14.22 4.76
C PRO A 147 6.41 13.44 4.76
N ARG A 148 5.33 14.21 4.65
CA ARG A 148 3.95 13.75 4.43
C ARG A 148 3.65 13.85 2.95
N PHE A 149 3.17 12.76 2.36
CA PHE A 149 2.65 12.77 1.00
C PHE A 149 1.13 12.72 1.09
N ALA A 150 0.48 13.80 0.64
CA ALA A 150 -0.93 13.73 0.32
C ALA A 150 -1.08 12.68 -0.79
N PHE A 151 -1.80 11.61 -0.49
CA PHE A 151 -2.15 10.69 -1.54
C PHE A 151 -3.27 11.34 -2.35
N SER A 152 -3.03 11.55 -3.64
CA SER A 152 -4.14 11.77 -4.57
C SER A 152 -4.86 10.42 -4.66
N PHE A 153 -5.80 10.20 -3.73
CA PHE A 153 -6.74 9.10 -3.82
C PHE A 153 -7.54 9.40 -5.07
N GLY A 154 -7.29 8.66 -6.14
CA GLY A 154 -8.03 8.85 -7.39
C GLY A 154 -9.54 8.69 -7.16
N ASP A 155 -10.30 8.75 -8.25
CA ASP A 155 -11.77 8.71 -8.24
C ASP A 155 -12.41 7.52 -7.49
N SER A 156 -11.65 6.49 -7.09
CA SER A 156 -12.21 5.32 -6.40
C SER A 156 -12.28 5.45 -4.88
N GLY A 157 -11.37 6.17 -4.21
CA GLY A 157 -11.32 6.22 -2.74
C GLY A 157 -10.86 4.92 -2.07
N ASN A 158 -10.17 4.04 -2.79
CA ASN A 158 -9.62 2.79 -2.28
C ASN A 158 -8.24 3.00 -1.61
N VAL A 159 -8.25 3.77 -0.53
CA VAL A 159 -7.04 4.28 0.16
C VAL A 159 -6.04 3.17 0.51
N ILE A 160 -6.53 1.99 0.92
CA ILE A 160 -5.67 0.86 1.30
C ILE A 160 -4.93 0.31 0.08
N MET A 161 -5.63 0.15 -1.05
CA MET A 161 -5.02 -0.32 -2.29
C MET A 161 -4.08 0.72 -2.90
N ASP A 162 -4.40 2.00 -2.78
CA ASP A 162 -3.52 3.07 -3.24
C ASP A 162 -2.22 3.13 -2.42
N PHE A 163 -2.30 2.91 -1.11
CA PHE A 163 -1.13 2.79 -0.23
C PHE A 163 -0.27 1.56 -0.56
N LEU A 164 -0.87 0.40 -0.82
CA LEU A 164 -0.12 -0.77 -1.27
C LEU A 164 0.52 -0.53 -2.63
N GLU A 165 -0.21 0.06 -3.58
CA GLU A 165 0.33 0.40 -4.90
C GLU A 165 1.53 1.36 -4.79
N PHE A 166 1.48 2.34 -3.88
CA PHE A 166 2.60 3.22 -3.57
C PHE A 166 3.84 2.46 -3.17
N ILE A 167 3.70 1.56 -2.19
CA ILE A 167 4.80 0.76 -1.68
C ILE A 167 5.41 -0.05 -2.83
N TYR A 168 4.58 -0.72 -3.60
CA TYR A 168 5.03 -1.53 -4.73
C TYR A 168 5.72 -0.71 -5.82
N LYS A 169 5.19 0.46 -6.19
CA LYS A 169 5.83 1.34 -7.18
C LYS A 169 7.21 1.84 -6.75
N ASN A 170 7.43 2.07 -5.46
CA ASN A 170 8.66 2.68 -4.95
C ASN A 170 9.70 1.65 -4.47
N TYR A 171 9.27 0.50 -3.97
CA TYR A 171 10.15 -0.48 -3.32
C TYR A 171 10.14 -1.87 -3.97
N ARG A 172 9.15 -2.18 -4.82
CA ARG A 172 9.01 -3.46 -5.55
C ARG A 172 8.55 -3.24 -6.99
N TYR A 173 9.21 -2.30 -7.68
CA TYR A 173 8.76 -1.82 -8.99
C TYR A 173 8.62 -2.96 -10.02
N ASP A 174 9.52 -3.92 -10.03
CA ASP A 174 9.46 -5.05 -10.97
C ASP A 174 8.23 -5.94 -10.76
N GLU A 175 7.81 -6.15 -9.51
CA GLU A 175 6.56 -6.87 -9.22
C GLU A 175 5.33 -6.06 -9.57
N TRP A 176 5.35 -4.76 -9.28
CA TRP A 176 4.29 -3.85 -9.71
C TRP A 176 4.13 -3.87 -11.23
N MET A 177 5.25 -3.83 -11.97
CA MET A 177 5.28 -3.87 -13.42
C MET A 177 4.71 -5.17 -13.98
N LYS A 178 5.14 -6.33 -13.44
CA LYS A 178 4.60 -7.65 -13.80
C LYS A 178 3.11 -7.72 -13.53
N TRP A 179 2.65 -7.19 -12.41
CA TRP A 179 1.23 -7.12 -12.08
C TRP A 179 0.45 -6.25 -13.09
N ALA A 180 0.97 -5.06 -13.41
CA ALA A 180 0.33 -4.14 -14.35
C ALA A 180 0.23 -4.74 -15.77
N GLU A 181 1.27 -5.45 -16.22
CA GLU A 181 1.30 -6.18 -17.50
C GLU A 181 0.24 -7.29 -17.52
N ASN A 182 0.14 -8.08 -16.44
CA ASN A 182 -0.87 -9.12 -16.31
C ASN A 182 -2.30 -8.57 -16.31
N VAL A 183 -2.53 -7.43 -15.63
CA VAL A 183 -3.82 -6.73 -15.64
C VAL A 183 -4.16 -6.28 -17.06
N TRP A 184 -3.21 -5.66 -17.78
CA TRP A 184 -3.40 -5.26 -19.16
C TRP A 184 -3.78 -6.44 -20.05
N ARG A 185 -2.91 -7.46 -20.12
CA ARG A 185 -3.10 -8.63 -21.00
C ARG A 185 -4.41 -9.36 -20.74
N LYS A 186 -4.82 -9.48 -19.48
CA LYS A 186 -6.11 -10.08 -19.12
C LYS A 186 -7.27 -9.30 -19.72
N ASN A 187 -7.32 -7.98 -19.48
CA ASN A 187 -8.43 -7.14 -19.93
C ASN A 187 -8.43 -6.95 -21.45
N ALA A 188 -7.26 -6.78 -22.08
CA ALA A 188 -7.11 -6.71 -23.53
C ALA A 188 -7.62 -7.98 -24.22
N ARG A 189 -7.29 -9.16 -23.67
CA ARG A 189 -7.80 -10.45 -24.15
C ARG A 189 -9.33 -10.56 -24.01
N GLU A 190 -9.89 -10.12 -22.89
CA GLU A 190 -11.34 -10.12 -22.67
C GLU A 190 -12.08 -9.14 -23.60
N ALA A 191 -11.41 -8.06 -24.00
CA ALA A 191 -11.92 -7.08 -24.97
C ALA A 191 -11.68 -7.47 -26.45
N GLY A 192 -10.94 -8.55 -26.71
CA GLY A 192 -10.60 -8.99 -28.08
C GLY A 192 -9.59 -8.08 -28.79
N GLU A 193 -8.70 -7.41 -28.04
CA GLU A 193 -7.65 -6.57 -28.61
C GLU A 193 -6.50 -7.44 -29.16
N GLU A 194 -6.10 -7.21 -30.41
CA GLU A 194 -5.00 -7.97 -31.07
C GLU A 194 -3.62 -7.33 -30.82
N ASP A 195 -3.56 -6.02 -30.65
CA ASP A 195 -2.32 -5.28 -30.41
C ASP A 195 -2.03 -5.16 -28.90
N ASP A 196 -0.79 -5.47 -28.49
CA ASP A 196 -0.30 -5.23 -27.13
C ASP A 196 0.62 -3.98 -27.07
N PRO A 197 0.09 -2.77 -26.77
CA PRO A 197 0.88 -1.55 -26.68
C PRO A 197 1.71 -1.46 -25.38
N PHE A 198 1.60 -2.44 -24.45
CA PHE A 198 2.14 -2.31 -23.11
C PHE A 198 3.66 -2.10 -23.11
N GLU A 199 4.41 -2.92 -23.84
CA GLU A 199 5.88 -2.78 -23.94
C GLU A 199 6.29 -1.42 -24.55
N GLY A 200 5.54 -0.96 -25.55
CA GLY A 200 5.75 0.35 -26.19
C GLY A 200 5.54 1.51 -25.23
N ILE A 201 4.50 1.43 -24.38
CA ILE A 201 4.23 2.40 -23.32
C ILE A 201 5.36 2.42 -22.30
N VAL A 202 5.78 1.24 -21.82
CA VAL A 202 6.84 1.10 -20.82
C VAL A 202 8.15 1.68 -21.35
N TYR A 203 8.50 1.35 -22.59
CA TYR A 203 9.66 1.92 -23.26
C TYR A 203 9.57 3.45 -23.34
N ALA A 204 8.43 3.99 -23.74
CA ALA A 204 8.23 5.43 -23.88
C ALA A 204 8.40 6.18 -22.53
N PHE A 205 7.91 5.62 -21.42
CA PHE A 205 8.16 6.16 -20.08
C PHE A 205 9.64 6.11 -19.70
N LYS A 206 10.29 4.96 -19.85
CA LYS A 206 11.72 4.80 -19.54
C LYS A 206 12.62 5.73 -20.35
N ALA A 207 12.26 5.96 -21.61
CA ALA A 207 12.99 6.82 -22.54
C ALA A 207 12.60 8.31 -22.46
N GLY A 208 11.71 8.71 -21.53
CA GLY A 208 11.27 10.10 -21.39
C GLY A 208 10.54 10.67 -22.62
N LYS A 209 9.90 9.83 -23.44
CA LYS A 209 9.26 10.21 -24.70
C LYS A 209 7.82 10.69 -24.47
N ALA A 210 7.68 11.85 -23.84
CA ALA A 210 6.38 12.46 -23.53
C ALA A 210 5.47 12.60 -24.78
N ASP A 211 6.03 13.02 -25.91
CA ASP A 211 5.27 13.17 -27.16
C ASP A 211 4.69 11.84 -27.67
N LEU A 212 5.44 10.75 -27.52
CA LEU A 212 4.98 9.42 -27.93
C LEU A 212 3.82 8.97 -27.03
N LEU A 213 3.92 9.23 -25.72
CA LEU A 213 2.86 8.96 -24.75
C LEU A 213 1.60 9.78 -25.03
N GLN A 214 1.74 11.07 -25.36
CA GLN A 214 0.62 11.98 -25.61
C GLN A 214 -0.05 11.76 -26.97
N ASN A 215 0.73 11.46 -28.01
CA ASN A 215 0.21 11.40 -29.38
C ASN A 215 -0.16 9.97 -29.79
N ARG A 216 0.74 9.01 -29.58
CA ARG A 216 0.53 7.61 -30.02
C ARG A 216 -0.25 6.82 -28.98
N PHE A 217 0.19 6.84 -27.72
CA PHE A 217 -0.32 5.94 -26.69
C PHE A 217 -1.40 6.55 -25.78
N SER A 218 -1.91 7.75 -26.06
CA SER A 218 -2.83 8.45 -25.14
C SER A 218 -4.11 7.67 -24.85
N LYS A 219 -4.70 7.01 -25.87
CA LYS A 219 -5.88 6.15 -25.68
C LYS A 219 -5.54 4.90 -24.88
N ASP A 220 -4.39 4.28 -25.14
CA ASP A 220 -3.93 3.07 -24.46
C ASP A 220 -3.58 3.36 -23.00
N LEU A 221 -2.98 4.51 -22.72
CA LEU A 221 -2.71 4.98 -21.35
C LEU A 221 -3.99 5.19 -20.57
N LYS A 222 -5.03 5.77 -21.17
CA LYS A 222 -6.33 5.93 -20.51
C LYS A 222 -6.97 4.56 -20.22
N ARG A 223 -6.89 3.62 -21.16
CA ARG A 223 -7.37 2.23 -20.98
C ARG A 223 -6.59 1.51 -19.88
N LEU A 224 -5.26 1.54 -19.93
CA LEU A 224 -4.38 0.94 -18.92
C LEU A 224 -4.71 1.49 -17.53
N LYS A 225 -4.81 2.82 -17.37
CA LYS A 225 -5.22 3.45 -16.10
C LYS A 225 -6.58 2.93 -15.63
N SER A 226 -7.55 2.80 -16.54
CA SER A 226 -8.88 2.27 -16.21
C SER A 226 -8.82 0.80 -15.76
N TYR A 227 -8.08 -0.06 -16.46
CA TYR A 227 -7.93 -1.47 -16.09
C TYR A 227 -7.21 -1.65 -14.76
N LEU A 228 -6.15 -0.88 -14.51
CA LEU A 228 -5.46 -0.89 -13.21
C LEU A 228 -6.42 -0.45 -12.09
N GLN A 229 -7.22 0.59 -12.33
CA GLN A 229 -8.22 1.06 -11.37
C GLN A 229 -9.29 -0.01 -11.08
N GLN A 230 -9.85 -0.63 -12.11
CA GLN A 230 -10.83 -1.71 -11.98
C GLN A 230 -10.25 -2.91 -11.24
N ALA A 231 -9.00 -3.30 -11.54
CA ALA A 231 -8.32 -4.38 -10.85
C ALA A 231 -8.18 -4.08 -9.35
N LYS A 232 -7.64 -2.91 -8.98
CA LYS A 232 -7.56 -2.46 -7.58
C LYS A 232 -8.91 -2.47 -6.89
N ASP A 233 -9.94 -1.96 -7.57
CA ASP A 233 -11.26 -1.85 -6.99
C ASP A 233 -11.94 -3.22 -6.80
N SER A 234 -11.61 -4.19 -7.64
CA SER A 234 -12.08 -5.56 -7.48
C SER A 234 -11.33 -6.33 -6.38
N SER A 235 -10.06 -6.00 -6.11
CA SER A 235 -9.21 -6.70 -5.14
C SER A 235 -9.59 -6.47 -3.69
N TYR A 236 -10.12 -5.28 -3.36
CA TYR A 236 -10.47 -4.95 -1.98
C TYR A 236 -11.75 -4.10 -1.96
N PRO A 237 -12.70 -4.33 -1.04
CA PRO A 237 -14.04 -3.71 -1.14
C PRO A 237 -14.21 -2.38 -0.39
N LEU A 238 -13.30 -2.02 0.52
CA LEU A 238 -13.48 -0.84 1.38
C LEU A 238 -13.08 0.46 0.67
N ARG A 239 -13.93 1.49 0.78
CA ARG A 239 -13.74 2.82 0.16
C ARG A 239 -14.08 3.94 1.13
N VAL A 240 -13.40 5.08 0.98
CA VAL A 240 -13.87 6.34 1.58
C VAL A 240 -15.03 6.90 0.75
N LYS A 241 -16.10 7.34 1.41
CA LYS A 241 -17.29 7.96 0.79
C LYS A 241 -16.94 9.15 -0.09
N LYS A 242 -17.69 9.31 -1.21
CA LYS A 242 -17.41 10.31 -2.24
C LYS A 242 -17.44 11.74 -1.73
N GLU A 243 -18.43 12.07 -0.92
CA GLU A 243 -18.62 13.41 -0.37
C GLU A 243 -17.41 13.85 0.47
N LEU A 244 -16.73 12.87 1.07
CA LEU A 244 -15.51 13.09 1.84
C LEU A 244 -14.28 13.14 0.92
N ARG A 245 -14.29 12.44 -0.23
CA ARG A 245 -13.25 12.51 -1.28
C ARG A 245 -13.12 13.90 -1.89
N ASP A 246 -14.24 14.57 -2.12
CA ASP A 246 -14.23 15.92 -2.71
C ASP A 246 -13.60 16.95 -1.77
N LEU A 247 -13.63 16.71 -0.45
CA LEU A 247 -12.88 17.50 0.51
C LEU A 247 -11.36 17.17 0.47
N LEU A 248 -10.95 15.99 -0.02
CA LEU A 248 -9.54 15.55 -0.11
C LEU A 248 -8.80 16.18 -1.29
N ASN A 249 -9.51 16.64 -2.31
CA ASN A 249 -8.91 17.20 -3.51
C ASN A 249 -8.53 18.67 -3.24
N TYR A 250 -7.24 18.92 -3.05
CA TYR A 250 -6.70 20.27 -3.20
C TYR A 250 -6.87 20.68 -4.69
N PRO A 251 -7.40 21.89 -4.97
CA PRO A 251 -7.47 22.41 -6.34
C PRO A 251 -6.10 22.60 -6.98
#